data_AF-A0A931UST9-F1
#
_entry.id   AF-A0A931UST9-F1
#
_cell.length_a   1.000
_cell.length_b   1.000
_cell.length_c   1.000
_cell.angle_alpha   90.00
_cell.angle_beta   90.00
_cell.angle_gamma   90.00
#
_symmetry.space_group_name_H-M   'P 1'
#
loop_
_entity.id
_entity.type
_entity.pdbx_description
1 polymer ?
#
loop_
_entity_poly.entity_id
_entity_poly.type
_entity_poly.pdbx_seq_one_letter_code
_entity_poly.pdbx_strand_id
1 'polypeptide(L)' 'MDDREWQRQYEERWARAKAIVALHPELDPSGVYHALCSLARTPEERLRRGLAHGRLGTQQR' A
#
# COMPACT_ATOMS: atom_id res chain seq x y z
N MET A 1 2.15 12.98 12.54
CA MET A 1 0.89 12.76 11.81
C MET A 1 -0.17 12.58 12.88
N ASP A 2 -1.19 13.41 12.87
CA ASP A 2 -2.32 13.29 13.80
C ASP A 2 -3.18 12.08 13.40
N ASP A 3 -3.80 11.40 14.36
CA ASP A 3 -4.62 10.21 14.12
C ASP A 3 -5.76 10.49 13.14
N ARG A 4 -6.29 11.71 13.17
CA ARG A 4 -7.32 12.19 12.22
C ARG A 4 -6.82 12.29 10.80
N GLU A 5 -5.57 12.72 10.63
CA GLU A 5 -4.96 12.83 9.31
C GLU A 5 -4.65 11.45 8.73
N TRP A 6 -4.17 10.53 9.57
CA TRP A 6 -3.98 9.15 9.17
C TRP A 6 -5.30 8.50 8.73
N GLN A 7 -6.35 8.67 9.53
CA GLN A 7 -7.69 8.13 9.24
C GLN A 7 -8.25 8.66 7.92
N ARG A 8 -8.14 9.98 7.68
CA ARG A 8 -8.58 10.59 6.42
C ARG A 8 -7.84 9.99 5.22
N GLN A 9 -6.51 9.89 5.30
CA GLN A 9 -5.72 9.32 4.21
C GLN A 9 -6.00 7.83 4.00
N TYR A 10 -6.33 7.08 5.07
CA TYR A 10 -6.74 5.69 4.98
C TYR A 10 -8.06 5.57 4.21
N GLU A 11 -9.07 6.34 4.59
CA GLU A 11 -10.39 6.36 3.96
C GLU A 11 -10.34 6.76 2.48
N GLU A 12 -9.58 7.81 2.15
CA GLU A 12 -9.38 8.26 0.76
C GLU A 12 -8.76 7.17 -0.12
N ARG A 13 -7.70 6.48 0.37
CA ARG A 13 -7.07 5.39 -0.37
C ARG A 13 -7.99 4.20 -0.53
N TRP A 14 -8.77 3.87 0.50
CA TRP A 14 -9.73 2.77 0.44
C TRP A 14 -10.90 3.07 -0.51
N ALA A 15 -11.40 4.30 -0.53
CA ALA A 15 -12.40 4.75 -1.49
C ALA A 15 -11.89 4.64 -2.93
N ARG A 16 -10.64 5.05 -3.18
CA ARG A 16 -10.01 4.92 -4.50
C ARG A 16 -9.79 3.47 -4.92
N ALA A 17 -9.39 2.59 -3.99
CA ALA A 17 -9.25 1.17 -4.28
C ALA A 17 -10.60 0.55 -4.72
N LYS A 18 -11.68 0.86 -4.00
CA LYS A 18 -13.03 0.41 -4.38
C LYS A 18 -13.47 0.94 -5.74
N ALA A 19 -13.15 2.19 -6.07
CA ALA A 19 -13.47 2.76 -7.38
C ALA A 19 -12.73 2.04 -8.53
N ILE A 20 -11.47 1.65 -8.33
CA ILE A 20 -10.70 0.88 -9.31
C ILE A 20 -11.29 -0.53 -9.47
N VAL A 21 -11.60 -1.22 -8.37
CA VAL A 21 -12.23 -2.55 -8.43
C VAL A 21 -13.62 -2.52 -9.06
N ALA A 22 -14.37 -1.43 -8.89
CA ALA A 22 -15.65 -1.28 -9.58
C ALA A 22 -15.52 -1.23 -11.11
N LEU A 23 -14.37 -0.73 -11.63
CA LEU A 23 -14.05 -0.72 -13.06
C LEU A 23 -13.37 -2.02 -13.53
N HIS A 24 -12.69 -2.71 -12.61
CA HIS A 24 -11.92 -3.92 -12.84
C HIS A 24 -12.25 -4.97 -11.77
N PRO A 25 -13.41 -5.64 -11.88
CA PRO A 25 -13.93 -6.54 -10.84
C PRO A 25 -13.07 -7.79 -10.63
N GLU A 26 -12.13 -8.09 -11.55
CA GLU A 26 -11.13 -9.14 -11.41
C GLU A 26 -10.03 -8.83 -10.37
N LEU A 27 -9.90 -7.56 -9.95
CA LEU A 27 -8.86 -7.13 -9.01
C LEU A 27 -9.31 -7.27 -7.55
N ASP A 28 -8.38 -7.65 -6.68
CA ASP A 28 -8.61 -7.65 -5.24
C ASP A 28 -8.46 -6.23 -4.65
N PRO A 29 -9.48 -5.69 -3.94
CA PRO A 29 -9.44 -4.33 -3.40
C PRO A 29 -8.33 -4.12 -2.36
N SER A 30 -7.94 -5.15 -1.61
CA SER A 30 -6.85 -5.07 -0.63
C SER A 30 -5.50 -4.94 -1.34
N GLY A 31 -5.28 -5.73 -2.41
CA GLY A 31 -4.13 -5.65 -3.28
C GLY A 31 -4.00 -4.26 -3.94
N VAL A 32 -5.10 -3.73 -4.47
CA VAL A 32 -5.13 -2.37 -5.04
C VAL A 32 -4.81 -1.32 -3.98
N TYR A 33 -5.37 -1.41 -2.78
CA TYR A 33 -5.04 -0.50 -1.67
C TYR A 33 -3.55 -0.55 -1.30
N HIS A 34 -2.95 -1.74 -1.21
CA HIS A 34 -1.52 -1.87 -0.91
C HIS A 34 -0.63 -1.32 -2.03
N ALA A 35 -1.05 -1.46 -3.29
CA ALA A 35 -0.39 -0.82 -4.42
C ALA A 35 -0.46 0.71 -4.30
N LEU A 36 -1.63 1.28 -4.02
CA LEU A 36 -1.81 2.73 -3.79
C LEU A 36 -0.95 3.24 -2.63
N CYS A 37 -0.89 2.48 -1.52
CA CYS A 37 -0.01 2.81 -0.40
C CYS A 37 1.47 2.79 -0.76
N SER A 38 1.87 1.94 -1.71
CA SER A 38 3.25 1.84 -2.17
C SER A 38 3.60 2.95 -3.16
N LEU A 39 2.64 3.36 -4.01
CA LEU A 39 2.79 4.48 -4.94
C LEU A 39 2.80 5.84 -4.24
N ALA A 40 2.15 5.97 -3.09
CA ALA A 40 2.16 7.20 -2.29
C ALA A 40 3.51 7.48 -1.59
N ARG A 41 4.46 6.54 -1.65
CA ARG A 41 5.79 6.67 -1.05
C ARG A 41 6.81 7.14 -2.07
N THR A 42 7.80 7.87 -1.61
CA THR A 42 8.99 8.20 -2.40
C THR A 42 9.76 6.93 -2.81
N PRO A 43 10.56 6.98 -3.88
CA PRO A 43 11.45 5.88 -4.25
C PRO A 43 12.35 5.40 -3.09
N GLU A 44 12.87 6.32 -2.28
CA GLU A 44 13.74 5.98 -1.13
C GLU A 44 12.98 5.25 -0.02
N GLU A 45 11.75 5.66 0.28
CA GLU A 45 10.89 4.96 1.25
C GLU A 45 10.48 3.56 0.76
N ARG A 46 10.21 3.41 -0.54
CA ARG A 46 9.95 2.11 -1.16
C ARG A 46 11.17 1.20 -1.06
N LEU A 47 12.35 1.72 -1.37
CA LEU A 47 13.61 0.98 -1.26
C LEU A 47 13.88 0.57 0.20
N ARG A 48 13.76 1.49 1.16
CA ARG A 48 13.94 1.20 2.58
C ARG A 48 13.02 0.07 3.05
N ARG A 49 11.75 0.10 2.63
CA ARG A 49 10.78 -0.94 2.96
C ARG A 49 11.09 -2.27 2.27
N GLY A 50 11.49 -2.25 1.00
CA GLY A 50 11.92 -3.44 0.26
C GLY A 50 13.13 -4.12 0.91
N LEU A 51 14.11 -3.33 1.36
CA LEU A 51 15.29 -3.82 2.09
C LEU A 51 14.93 -4.35 3.48
N ALA A 52 13.99 -3.71 4.19
CA ALA A 52 13.54 -4.16 5.50
C ALA A 52 12.81 -5.52 5.45
N HIS A 53 11.97 -5.73 4.44
CA HIS A 53 11.27 -7.01 4.26
C HIS A 53 12.10 -8.07 3.51
N GLY A 54 13.02 -7.66 2.63
CA GLY A 54 13.89 -8.55 1.86
C GLY A 54 14.96 -9.27 2.70
N ARG A 55 15.39 -8.70 3.83
CA ARG A 55 16.34 -9.35 4.75
C ARG A 55 15.76 -10.56 5.49
N LEU A 56 14.44 -10.77 5.48
CA LEU A 56 13.81 -11.97 6.05
C LEU A 56 13.85 -13.18 5.09
N GLY A 57 14.27 -12.99 3.83
CA GLY A 57 14.36 -14.07 2.82
C GLY A 57 15.71 -14.80 2.75
N THR A 58 16.75 -14.32 3.43
CA THR A 58 18.10 -14.93 3.40
C THR A 58 18.47 -15.71 4.66
N GLN A 59 17.53 -15.93 5.59
CA GLN A 59 17.79 -16.66 6.84
C GLN A 59 16.71 -17.72 7.15
N GLN A 60 16.36 -18.52 6.13
CA GLN A 60 15.67 -19.80 6.26
C GLN A 60 16.27 -20.75 5.21
N ARG A 61 17.41 -21.36 5.52
CA ARG A 61 17.87 -22.62 4.93
C ARG A 61 18.35 -23.50 6.07
#